data_AF-A0A7S3H4L1-F1
#
_entry.id   AF-A0A7S3H4L1-F1
#
_cell.length_a   1.000
_cell.length_b   1.000
_cell.length_c   1.000
_cell.angle_alpha   90.00
_cell.angle_beta   90.00
_cell.angle_gamma   90.00
#
_symmetry.space_group_name_H-M   'P 1'
#
loop_
_entity.id
_entity.type
_entity.pdbx_description
1 polymer ?
#
loop_
_entity_poly.entity_id
_entity_poly.type
_entity_poly.pdbx_seq_one_letter_code
_entity_poly.pdbx_strand_id
1 'polypeptide(L)'
;YPYQITFYSGLSILASTELVSPNFDVVTGAPAKLAFDEGFELHFTPKYAGEFFDVPPRLRLLDAGGNFVSRDNSSGLHVAIRHNPTGKARVGPKESLFVVARQGLVSFNAISIDTKGHNYTLIFTLYTYSVLEQRHIRTNVTLVS
;
A
#
# COMPACT_ATOMS: atom_id res chain seq x y z
N TYR A 1 12.57 -1.69 17.50
CA TYR A 1 13.26 -2.47 18.54
C TYR A 1 14.17 -3.45 17.83
N PRO A 2 15.47 -3.53 18.19
CA PRO A 2 16.35 -4.53 17.61
C PRO A 2 15.89 -5.95 17.98
N TYR A 3 16.14 -6.91 17.09
CA TYR A 3 15.79 -8.31 17.30
C TYR A 3 16.99 -9.11 17.80
N GLN A 4 16.71 -10.23 18.47
CA GLN A 4 17.69 -11.22 18.92
C GLN A 4 17.19 -12.62 18.57
N ILE A 5 18.13 -13.53 18.28
CA ILE A 5 17.85 -14.97 18.11
C ILE A 5 18.55 -15.71 19.26
N THR A 6 17.79 -16.56 19.97
CA THR A 6 18.31 -17.45 21.01
C THR A 6 18.42 -18.87 20.48
N PHE A 7 19.59 -19.49 20.64
CA PHE A 7 19.83 -20.88 20.27
C PHE A 7 19.91 -21.78 21.50
N TYR A 8 19.29 -22.95 21.43
CA TYR A 8 19.44 -24.01 22.43
C TYR A 8 20.10 -25.23 21.79
N SER A 9 21.28 -25.62 22.27
CA SER A 9 21.91 -26.89 21.86
C SER A 9 21.45 -28.01 22.79
N GLY A 10 20.76 -29.00 22.21
CA GLY A 10 20.35 -30.22 22.91
C GLY A 10 21.50 -31.22 22.96
N LEU A 11 22.48 -30.98 23.83
CA LEU A 11 23.46 -32.00 24.24
C LEU A 11 23.37 -32.11 25.76
N SER A 12 22.58 -33.09 26.21
CA SER A 12 22.40 -33.40 27.63
C SER A 12 23.61 -34.14 28.19
N ILE A 13 24.78 -33.47 28.24
CA ILE A 13 25.86 -33.71 29.21
C ILE A 13 26.58 -32.38 29.49
N LEU A 14 26.32 -31.81 30.68
CA LEU A 14 26.88 -30.55 31.23
C LEU A 14 26.47 -29.24 30.52
N ALA A 15 25.55 -28.53 31.17
CA ALA A 15 25.16 -27.12 30.97
C ALA A 15 24.57 -26.77 29.59
N SER A 16 23.29 -26.38 29.59
CA SER A 16 22.70 -25.62 28.49
C SER A 16 23.40 -24.26 28.41
N THR A 17 24.27 -24.05 27.43
CA THR A 17 24.83 -22.73 27.16
C THR A 17 23.82 -21.98 26.28
N GLU A 18 23.07 -21.05 26.87
CA GLU A 18 22.24 -20.12 26.09
C GLU A 18 23.18 -19.17 25.33
N LEU A 19 23.07 -19.16 24.01
CA LEU A 19 23.78 -18.21 23.16
C LEU A 19 22.75 -17.28 22.51
N VAL A 20 22.86 -15.99 22.82
CA VAL A 20 22.02 -14.94 22.24
C VAL A 20 22.83 -14.19 21.19
N SER A 21 22.26 -13.97 20.01
CA SER A 21 22.88 -13.15 18.97
C SER A 21 23.07 -11.69 19.45
N PRO A 22 24.06 -10.96 18.91
CA PRO A 22 24.01 -9.50 18.97
C PRO A 22 22.70 -8.96 18.39
N ASN A 23 22.34 -7.75 18.79
CA ASN A 23 21.20 -7.03 18.22
C ASN A 23 21.37 -6.85 16.71
N PHE A 24 20.31 -7.10 15.94
CA PHE A 24 20.25 -6.76 14.53
C PHE A 24 18.92 -6.09 14.17
N ASP A 25 18.94 -5.28 13.12
CA ASP A 25 17.74 -4.67 12.57
C ASP A 25 17.19 -5.52 11.42
N VAL A 26 15.90 -5.82 11.48
CA VAL A 26 15.16 -6.31 10.31
C VAL A 26 14.63 -5.08 9.59
N VAL A 27 15.24 -4.76 8.45
CA VAL A 27 14.82 -3.66 7.60
C VAL A 27 13.92 -4.20 6.50
N THR A 28 12.80 -3.53 6.26
CA THR A 28 11.91 -3.85 5.14
C THR A 28 12.56 -3.51 3.81
N GLY A 29 12.32 -4.33 2.80
CA GLY A 29 12.75 -4.03 1.44
C GLY A 29 12.00 -2.84 0.82
N ALA A 30 12.34 -2.53 -0.43
CA ALA A 30 11.58 -1.56 -1.23
C ALA A 30 10.13 -2.03 -1.43
N PRO A 31 9.15 -1.12 -1.55
CA PRO A 31 7.77 -1.48 -1.86
C PRO A 31 7.67 -2.30 -3.15
N ALA A 32 7.03 -3.47 -3.05
CA ALA A 32 6.85 -4.39 -4.17
C ALA A 32 5.43 -5.01 -4.21
N LYS A 33 4.62 -4.76 -3.18
CA LYS A 33 3.26 -5.27 -3.03
C LYS A 33 2.37 -4.18 -2.43
N LEU A 34 1.07 -4.29 -2.69
CA LEU A 34 0.03 -3.42 -2.16
C LEU A 34 -1.03 -4.25 -1.46
N ALA A 35 -1.59 -3.72 -0.38
CA ALA A 35 -2.77 -4.25 0.27
C ALA A 35 -3.66 -3.09 0.71
N PHE A 36 -4.96 -3.34 0.87
CA PHE A 36 -5.80 -2.41 1.62
C PHE A 36 -5.35 -2.37 3.08
N ASP A 37 -5.57 -1.24 3.74
CA ASP A 37 -5.32 -1.08 5.17
C ASP A 37 -6.15 -2.12 5.98
N GLU A 38 -5.66 -2.60 7.13
CA GLU A 38 -6.42 -3.59 7.90
C GLU A 38 -7.78 -3.03 8.31
N GLY A 39 -8.81 -3.86 8.18
CA GLY A 39 -10.18 -3.45 8.45
C GLY A 39 -10.75 -2.46 7.44
N PHE A 40 -10.00 -2.13 6.37
CA PHE A 40 -10.52 -1.36 5.26
C PHE A 40 -11.23 -2.28 4.27
N GLU A 41 -12.51 -2.02 4.06
CA GLU A 41 -13.25 -2.56 2.93
C GLU A 41 -13.61 -1.42 1.99
N LEU A 42 -13.37 -1.59 0.69
CA LEU A 42 -13.82 -0.60 -0.27
C LEU A 42 -15.33 -0.73 -0.47
N HIS A 43 -16.09 0.23 0.05
CA HIS A 43 -17.53 0.32 -0.18
C HIS A 43 -17.78 1.45 -1.17
N PHE A 44 -18.23 1.10 -2.38
CA PHE A 44 -18.44 2.08 -3.44
C PHE A 44 -19.83 1.95 -4.08
N THR A 45 -20.71 2.90 -3.77
CA THR A 45 -22.05 2.97 -4.38
C THR A 45 -22.47 4.43 -4.51
N PRO A 46 -21.96 5.17 -5.51
CA PRO A 46 -22.31 6.57 -5.70
C PRO A 46 -23.81 6.67 -6.00
N LYS A 47 -24.53 7.37 -5.15
CA LYS A 47 -25.97 7.66 -5.31
C LYS A 47 -26.15 8.74 -6.37
N TYR A 48 -25.21 9.67 -6.45
CA TYR A 48 -25.17 10.78 -7.40
C TYR A 48 -23.87 10.83 -8.20
N ALA A 49 -23.96 11.39 -9.40
CA ALA A 49 -22.79 11.71 -10.21
C ALA A 49 -21.89 12.73 -9.48
N GLY A 50 -20.59 12.45 -9.39
CA GLY A 50 -19.61 13.32 -8.74
C GLY A 50 -19.62 13.25 -7.21
N GLU A 51 -20.42 12.36 -6.61
CA GLU A 51 -20.41 12.11 -5.18
C GLU A 51 -19.05 11.56 -4.73
N PHE A 52 -18.51 12.13 -3.66
CA PHE A 52 -17.28 11.65 -3.06
C PHE A 52 -17.50 10.31 -2.36
N PHE A 53 -16.43 9.54 -2.23
CA PHE A 53 -16.47 8.30 -1.47
C PHE A 53 -16.65 8.61 0.01
N ASP A 54 -17.66 8.02 0.65
CA ASP A 54 -17.90 8.14 2.10
C ASP A 54 -16.68 7.68 2.90
N VAL A 55 -16.07 6.58 2.47
CA VAL A 55 -14.81 6.06 3.00
C VAL A 55 -13.82 5.93 1.84
N PRO A 56 -12.88 6.89 1.69
CA PRO A 56 -11.94 6.84 0.58
C PRO A 56 -10.87 5.75 0.79
N PRO A 57 -10.33 5.15 -0.30
CA PRO A 57 -9.35 4.07 -0.24
C PRO A 57 -8.13 4.36 0.64
N ARG A 58 -7.79 3.40 1.50
CA ARG A 58 -6.53 3.38 2.26
C ARG A 58 -5.76 2.12 1.94
N LEU A 59 -4.48 2.30 1.58
CA LEU A 59 -3.60 1.21 1.18
C LEU A 59 -2.29 1.24 1.96
N ARG A 60 -1.67 0.07 2.10
CA ARG A 60 -0.36 -0.15 2.69
C ARG A 60 0.63 -0.61 1.63
N LEU A 61 1.86 -0.11 1.74
CA LEU A 61 3.00 -0.57 0.97
C LEU A 61 3.65 -1.75 1.68
N LEU A 62 3.83 -2.85 0.95
CA LEU A 62 4.48 -4.06 1.44
C LEU A 62 5.73 -4.34 0.60
N ASP A 63 6.78 -4.86 1.23
CA ASP A 63 7.94 -5.36 0.50
C ASP A 63 7.64 -6.70 -0.21
N ALA A 64 8.61 -7.25 -0.93
CA ALA A 64 8.44 -8.52 -1.64
C ALA A 64 8.12 -9.70 -0.69
N GLY A 65 8.59 -9.63 0.56
CA GLY A 65 8.30 -10.61 1.61
C GLY A 65 6.91 -10.45 2.26
N GLY A 66 6.23 -9.33 2.00
CA GLY A 66 4.93 -9.00 2.61
C GLY A 66 5.04 -8.19 3.90
N ASN A 67 6.22 -7.67 4.24
CA ASN A 67 6.40 -6.83 5.41
C ASN A 67 5.93 -5.40 5.14
N PHE A 68 5.29 -4.77 6.12
CA PHE A 68 4.82 -3.39 6.03
C PHE A 68 5.99 -2.39 6.01
N VAL A 69 6.13 -1.63 4.91
CA VAL A 69 7.24 -0.70 4.67
C VAL A 69 7.00 0.64 5.39
N SER A 70 6.98 0.61 6.72
CA SER A 70 6.57 1.73 7.58
C SER A 70 7.45 2.98 7.51
N ARG A 71 8.61 2.90 6.86
CA ARG A 71 9.55 4.03 6.69
C ARG A 71 9.42 4.73 5.33
N ASP A 72 8.64 4.19 4.41
CA ASP A 72 8.46 4.83 3.09
C ASP A 72 7.64 6.13 3.22
N ASN A 73 8.19 7.22 2.69
CA ASN A 73 7.54 8.54 2.63
C ASN A 73 7.69 9.18 1.23
N SER A 74 7.98 8.38 0.20
CA SER A 74 8.35 8.87 -1.11
C SER A 74 7.67 8.14 -2.25
N SER A 75 7.35 6.86 -2.10
CA SER A 75 6.53 6.12 -3.05
C SER A 75 5.12 6.71 -3.11
N GLY A 76 4.47 6.61 -4.27
CA GLY A 76 3.12 7.14 -4.46
C GLY A 76 2.21 6.15 -5.16
N LEU A 77 0.90 6.29 -4.98
CA LEU A 77 -0.09 5.53 -5.70
C LEU A 77 -0.92 6.43 -6.61
N HIS A 78 -1.15 5.95 -7.82
CA HIS A 78 -2.16 6.49 -8.71
C HIS A 78 -3.42 5.63 -8.67
N VAL A 79 -4.60 6.24 -8.59
CA VAL A 79 -5.90 5.55 -8.71
C VAL A 79 -6.56 5.86 -10.04
N ALA A 80 -7.11 4.82 -10.67
CA ALA A 80 -7.88 4.90 -11.90
C ALA A 80 -9.07 3.94 -11.87
N ILE A 81 -10.03 4.13 -12.78
CA ILE A 81 -11.11 3.16 -13.01
C ILE A 81 -10.55 1.99 -13.82
N ARG A 82 -10.71 0.76 -13.32
CA ARG A 82 -10.35 -0.47 -14.02
C ARG A 82 -11.51 -1.01 -14.85
N HIS A 83 -12.65 -1.20 -14.21
CA HIS A 83 -13.90 -1.58 -14.86
C HIS A 83 -14.86 -0.39 -14.86
N ASN A 84 -15.21 0.07 -16.06
CA ASN A 84 -16.10 1.20 -16.27
C ASN A 84 -17.40 0.73 -16.94
N PRO A 85 -18.42 0.31 -16.18
CA PRO A 85 -19.66 -0.22 -16.71
C PRO A 85 -20.47 0.79 -17.55
N THR A 86 -20.22 2.10 -17.39
CA THR A 86 -20.89 3.12 -18.21
C THR A 86 -20.08 3.53 -19.43
N GLY A 87 -18.84 3.04 -19.56
CA GLY A 87 -17.91 3.34 -20.67
C GLY A 87 -17.37 4.78 -20.71
N LYS A 88 -17.95 5.71 -19.95
CA LYS A 88 -17.64 7.15 -20.02
C LYS A 88 -17.24 7.78 -18.69
N ALA A 89 -17.47 7.09 -17.57
CA ALA A 89 -17.19 7.65 -16.25
C ALA A 89 -15.72 8.00 -16.07
N ARG A 90 -15.45 9.02 -15.25
CA ARG A 90 -14.10 9.44 -14.87
C ARG A 90 -14.00 9.48 -13.35
N VAL A 91 -12.84 9.04 -12.85
CA VAL A 91 -12.46 9.26 -11.46
C VAL A 91 -11.85 10.64 -11.35
N GLY A 92 -12.16 11.36 -10.27
CA GLY A 92 -11.68 12.72 -10.05
C GLY A 92 -11.73 13.12 -8.58
N PRO A 93 -11.37 14.37 -8.27
CA PRO A 93 -10.72 15.32 -9.17
C PRO A 93 -9.26 14.92 -9.43
N LYS A 94 -8.65 15.45 -10.50
CA LYS A 94 -7.36 14.96 -11.03
C LYS A 94 -6.22 15.05 -10.01
N GLU A 95 -6.22 16.10 -9.21
CA GLU A 95 -5.25 16.40 -8.15
C GLU A 95 -5.28 15.38 -7.00
N SER A 96 -6.41 14.71 -6.78
CA SER A 96 -6.58 13.68 -5.75
C SER A 96 -6.21 12.28 -6.23
N LEU A 97 -5.94 12.09 -7.53
CA LEU A 97 -5.70 10.77 -8.10
C LEU A 97 -4.28 10.25 -7.85
N PHE A 98 -3.37 11.07 -7.32
CA PHE A 98 -2.02 10.65 -6.99
C PHE A 98 -1.66 11.08 -5.56
N VAL A 99 -1.38 10.11 -4.70
CA VAL A 99 -1.06 10.36 -3.29
C VAL A 99 0.26 9.70 -2.93
N VAL A 100 1.15 10.49 -2.32
CA VAL A 100 2.43 10.01 -1.79
C VAL A 100 2.20 9.35 -0.43
N ALA A 101 2.87 8.22 -0.22
CA ALA A 101 2.83 7.49 1.03
C ALA A 101 3.39 8.32 2.19
N ARG A 102 2.81 8.11 3.37
CA ARG A 102 3.35 8.59 4.65
C ARG A 102 3.47 7.39 5.56
N GLN A 103 4.69 7.08 5.98
CA GLN A 103 5.01 5.91 6.78
C GLN A 103 4.47 4.60 6.17
N GLY A 104 4.58 4.44 4.86
CA GLY A 104 4.07 3.26 4.13
C GLY A 104 2.55 3.21 3.95
N LEU A 105 1.80 4.18 4.48
CA LEU A 105 0.34 4.30 4.28
C LEU A 105 0.02 5.31 3.20
N VAL A 106 -0.96 4.99 2.36
CA VAL A 106 -1.47 5.85 1.30
C VAL A 106 -2.96 6.04 1.52
N SER A 107 -3.36 7.26 1.89
CA SER A 107 -4.74 7.63 2.16
C SER A 107 -5.24 8.57 1.08
N PHE A 108 -6.10 8.08 0.20
CA PHE A 108 -6.78 8.92 -0.77
C PHE A 108 -7.78 9.81 -0.03
N ASN A 109 -7.90 11.06 -0.48
CA ASN A 109 -8.89 12.01 0.03
C ASN A 109 -9.72 12.50 -1.15
N ALA A 110 -11.01 12.75 -0.92
CA ALA A 110 -11.88 13.42 -1.87
C ALA A 110 -11.78 12.87 -3.30
N ILE A 111 -11.84 11.54 -3.48
CA ILE A 111 -12.04 10.94 -4.80
C ILE A 111 -13.54 10.75 -5.06
N SER A 112 -13.98 10.84 -6.31
CA SER A 112 -15.35 10.67 -6.77
C SER A 112 -15.39 10.03 -8.16
N ILE A 113 -16.56 9.53 -8.56
CA ILE A 113 -16.84 9.15 -9.96
C ILE A 113 -17.95 10.05 -10.50
N ASP A 114 -17.69 10.70 -11.63
CA ASP A 114 -18.57 11.71 -12.23
C ASP A 114 -19.87 11.17 -12.86
N THR A 115 -20.08 9.86 -12.81
CA THR A 115 -21.19 9.18 -13.47
C THR A 115 -21.77 8.15 -12.50
N LYS A 116 -23.09 8.19 -12.34
CA LYS A 116 -23.81 7.17 -11.57
C LYS A 116 -23.69 5.80 -12.25
N GLY A 117 -23.46 4.78 -11.44
CA GLY A 117 -23.44 3.38 -11.87
C GLY A 117 -23.07 2.47 -10.70
N HIS A 118 -23.09 1.17 -10.96
CA HIS A 118 -22.75 0.13 -9.99
C HIS A 118 -21.65 -0.75 -10.57
N ASN A 119 -20.92 -1.48 -9.72
CA ASN A 119 -19.88 -2.43 -10.13
C ASN A 119 -18.66 -1.78 -10.82
N TYR A 120 -18.35 -0.53 -10.47
CA TYR A 120 -17.03 0.03 -10.78
C TYR A 120 -15.97 -0.68 -9.97
N THR A 121 -14.83 -0.97 -10.59
CA THR A 121 -13.62 -1.37 -9.85
C THR A 121 -12.52 -0.34 -10.09
N LEU A 122 -11.73 -0.11 -9.06
CA LEU A 122 -10.57 0.77 -9.10
C LEU A 122 -9.29 -0.05 -9.26
N ILE A 123 -8.30 0.54 -9.90
CA ILE A 123 -6.93 0.04 -9.91
C ILE A 123 -6.01 1.08 -9.29
N PHE A 124 -5.20 0.62 -8.35
CA PHE A 124 -4.14 1.37 -7.71
C PHE A 124 -2.82 0.93 -8.30
N THR A 125 -2.03 1.85 -8.82
CA THR A 125 -0.71 1.57 -9.39
C THR A 125 0.38 2.21 -8.55
N LEU A 126 1.38 1.42 -8.16
CA LEU A 126 2.53 1.91 -7.42
C LEU A 126 3.50 2.66 -8.33
N TYR A 127 4.00 3.77 -7.81
CA TYR A 127 5.10 4.55 -8.35
C TYR A 127 6.20 4.68 -7.31
N THR A 128 7.44 4.48 -7.71
CA THR A 128 8.61 4.73 -6.86
C THR A 128 9.22 6.07 -7.20
N TYR A 129 9.75 6.80 -6.21
CA TYR A 129 10.43 8.05 -6.47
C TYR A 129 11.87 7.80 -6.91
N SER A 130 12.22 8.19 -8.14
CA SER A 130 13.59 8.18 -8.63
C SER A 130 14.29 9.46 -8.20
N VAL A 131 15.29 9.33 -7.32
CA VAL A 131 16.12 10.47 -6.88
C VAL A 131 16.95 11.02 -8.05
N LEU A 132 17.39 10.14 -8.95
CA LEU A 132 18.17 10.52 -10.13
C LEU A 132 17.34 11.36 -11.10
N GLU A 133 16.10 10.94 -11.38
CA GLU A 133 15.21 11.64 -12.31
C GLU A 133 14.32 12.69 -11.62
N GLN A 134 14.42 12.81 -10.30
CA GLN A 134 13.61 13.69 -9.45
C GLN A 134 12.10 13.56 -9.66
N ARG A 135 11.62 12.35 -10.00
CA ARG A 135 10.21 12.10 -10.32
C ARG A 135 9.75 10.71 -9.94
N HIS A 136 8.43 10.54 -9.86
CA HIS A 136 7.78 9.25 -9.70
C HIS A 136 7.80 8.43 -10.99
N ILE A 137 8.29 7.20 -10.90
CA ILE A 137 8.35 6.24 -12.01
C ILE A 137 7.30 5.16 -11.78
N ARG A 138 6.47 4.94 -12.80
CA ARG A 138 5.43 3.92 -12.77
C ARG A 138 6.05 2.53 -12.66
N THR A 139 5.56 1.71 -11.73
CA THR A 139 5.92 0.30 -11.63
C THR A 139 4.86 -0.60 -12.28
N ASN A 140 5.10 -1.91 -12.30
CA ASN A 140 4.10 -2.91 -12.66
C ASN A 140 3.25 -3.40 -11.47
N VAL A 141 3.54 -2.92 -10.25
CA VAL A 141 2.82 -3.34 -9.04
C VAL A 141 1.47 -2.62 -9.00
N THR A 142 0.40 -3.40 -8.95
CA THR A 142 -0.97 -2.90 -8.92
C THR A 142 -1.83 -3.66 -7.93
N LEU A 143 -2.91 -3.02 -7.46
CA LEU A 143 -3.99 -3.65 -6.71
C LEU A 143 -5.32 -3.26 -7.34
N VAL A 144 -6.21 -4.23 -7.56
CA VAL A 144 -7.57 -3.98 -8.02
C VAL A 144 -8.52 -4.17 -6.83
N SER A 145 -9.49 -3.28 -6.70
CA SER A 145 -10.55 -3.37 -5.68
C SER A 145 -11.57 -4.46 -5.98
#